data_AF-A0A2W5H6G4-F1
#
_entry.id   AF-A0A2W5H6G4-F1
#
_cell.length_a   1.000
_cell.length_b   1.000
_cell.length_c   1.000
_cell.angle_alpha   90.00
_cell.angle_beta   90.00
_cell.angle_gamma   90.00
#
_symmetry.space_group_name_H-M   'P 1'
#
loop_
_entity.id
_entity.type
_entity.pdbx_description
1 polymer ?
#
loop_
_entity_poly.entity_id
_entity_poly.type
_entity_poly.pdbx_seq_one_letter_code
_entity_poly.pdbx_strand_id
1 'polypeptide(L)'
;MLRSFFLVGLLALPLPAFAQNAAPAPMRHMSITKTPAAKTSAPEPAAEEDKAVAPPAKESPAPKALKPQDALKKTDTLTDWPYYADLMTIDNDTALDKVIRAVDIDPGSVPPKGLFYLAKALSERKRYEEAAFYYYAGQLRATFDMARFPPYAPSETAVKLDRRTEDQIGSVPKADTVIINPHEPISILALSIGSPIARWAMADAARLDAVMEKVRLWDAATPYAYLPDYDLSHAAPFDKWPSLLTKTRNDYFTRVRQIARGLTAIRPVEPSPSFSRP
;
A
#
# COMPACT_ATOMS: atom_id res chain seq x y z
N MET A 1 -43.86 2.05 -3.81
CA MET A 1 -42.64 2.16 -4.66
C MET A 1 -41.42 1.96 -3.77
N LEU A 2 -40.93 0.72 -3.68
CA LEU A 2 -39.77 0.35 -2.87
C LEU A 2 -38.48 0.68 -3.66
N ARG A 3 -37.66 1.59 -3.13
CA ARG A 3 -36.31 1.86 -3.65
C ARG A 3 -35.35 0.81 -3.09
N SER A 4 -34.95 -0.14 -3.93
CA SER A 4 -33.86 -1.07 -3.65
C SER A 4 -32.53 -0.30 -3.58
N PHE A 5 -31.91 -0.29 -2.40
CA PHE A 5 -30.51 0.10 -2.23
C PHE A 5 -29.63 -1.02 -2.80
N PHE A 6 -28.95 -0.75 -3.93
CA PHE A 6 -27.88 -1.61 -4.39
C PHE A 6 -26.65 -1.39 -3.49
N LEU A 7 -26.27 -2.44 -2.78
CA LEU A 7 -25.04 -2.56 -2.02
C LEU A 7 -23.85 -2.47 -3.00
N VAL A 8 -23.07 -1.40 -2.93
CA VAL A 8 -21.79 -1.30 -3.65
C VAL A 8 -20.80 -2.24 -2.95
N GLY A 9 -20.62 -3.43 -3.51
CA GLY A 9 -19.58 -4.38 -3.12
C GLY A 9 -18.21 -3.72 -3.28
N LEU A 10 -17.52 -3.57 -2.16
CA LEU A 10 -16.20 -2.98 -2.04
C LEU A 10 -15.21 -3.82 -2.87
N LEU A 11 -14.72 -3.28 -3.99
CA LEU A 11 -13.63 -3.86 -4.79
C LEU A 11 -12.33 -3.78 -3.97
N ALA A 12 -12.13 -4.75 -3.07
CA ALA A 12 -10.80 -5.17 -2.70
C ALA A 12 -10.13 -5.66 -3.99
N LEU A 13 -9.05 -5.00 -4.40
CA LEU A 13 -8.32 -5.39 -5.61
C LEU A 13 -7.85 -6.83 -5.42
N PRO A 14 -8.28 -7.80 -6.23
CA PRO A 14 -7.67 -9.10 -6.20
C PRO A 14 -6.22 -8.93 -6.68
N LEU A 15 -5.29 -9.08 -5.74
CA LEU A 15 -3.99 -9.67 -6.05
C LEU A 15 -4.25 -10.95 -6.87
N PRO A 16 -3.36 -11.36 -7.81
CA PRO A 16 -3.58 -12.57 -8.61
C PRO A 16 -4.09 -13.70 -7.72
N ALA A 17 -5.30 -14.16 -8.01
CA ALA A 17 -6.02 -15.09 -7.16
C ALA A 17 -5.28 -16.44 -7.14
N PHE A 18 -4.53 -16.68 -6.06
CA PHE A 18 -4.30 -18.04 -5.58
C PHE A 18 -5.42 -18.36 -4.61
N ALA A 19 -6.11 -19.47 -4.87
CA ALA A 19 -7.24 -19.92 -4.07
C ALA A 19 -6.81 -20.14 -2.60
N GLN A 20 -7.41 -19.41 -1.68
CA GLN A 20 -7.35 -19.69 -0.24
C GLN A 20 -8.77 -19.79 0.29
N ASN A 21 -9.22 -21.04 0.49
CA ASN A 21 -10.32 -21.38 1.39
C ASN A 21 -9.81 -21.26 2.82
N ALA A 22 -10.28 -20.27 3.58
CA ALA A 22 -10.29 -20.34 5.04
C ALA A 22 -11.33 -19.36 5.58
N ALA A 23 -12.30 -19.88 6.33
CA ALA A 23 -13.29 -19.08 7.04
C ALA A 23 -12.63 -18.39 8.26
N PRO A 24 -12.97 -17.13 8.58
CA PRO A 24 -12.45 -16.47 9.77
C PRO A 24 -13.18 -16.92 11.04
N ALA A 25 -12.41 -17.19 12.10
CA ALA A 25 -12.91 -17.37 13.46
C ALA A 25 -13.32 -16.01 14.09
N PRO A 26 -14.34 -15.98 14.97
CA PRO A 26 -14.87 -14.74 15.54
C PRO A 26 -13.97 -14.14 16.63
N MET A 27 -13.64 -12.85 16.50
CA MET A 27 -12.94 -12.07 17.52
C MET A 27 -13.90 -11.62 18.64
N ARG A 28 -13.43 -11.75 19.88
CA ARG A 28 -14.13 -11.38 21.11
C ARG A 28 -14.23 -9.86 21.28
N HIS A 29 -15.41 -9.41 21.68
CA HIS A 29 -15.70 -8.05 22.10
C HIS A 29 -14.89 -7.66 23.35
N MET A 30 -14.16 -6.54 23.27
CA MET A 30 -13.70 -5.80 24.44
C MET A 30 -14.48 -4.48 24.54
N SER A 31 -15.19 -4.34 25.65
CA SER A 31 -15.95 -3.15 26.03
C SER A 31 -15.00 -2.01 26.44
N ILE A 32 -15.21 -0.82 25.87
CA ILE A 32 -14.55 0.42 26.29
C ILE A 32 -15.45 1.14 27.29
N THR A 33 -14.93 1.38 28.48
CA THR A 33 -15.59 2.14 29.55
C THR A 33 -15.23 3.63 29.45
N LYS A 34 -16.18 4.44 29.93
CA LYS A 34 -16.35 5.90 29.78
C LYS A 34 -15.19 6.82 30.18
N THR A 35 -15.14 7.93 29.44
CA THR A 35 -14.59 9.26 29.70
C THR A 35 -14.90 9.83 31.11
N PRO A 36 -14.08 10.76 31.60
CA PRO A 36 -14.63 12.07 31.97
C PRO A 36 -13.85 13.26 31.40
N ALA A 37 -14.60 14.35 31.26
CA ALA A 37 -14.29 15.59 30.56
C ALA A 37 -13.35 16.53 31.32
N ALA A 38 -12.64 17.39 30.59
CA ALA A 38 -12.14 18.66 31.11
C ALA A 38 -12.01 19.75 30.02
N LYS A 39 -12.85 20.77 30.18
CA LYS A 39 -12.65 22.23 30.08
C LYS A 39 -12.05 22.86 28.81
N THR A 40 -12.99 23.41 28.05
CA THR A 40 -12.91 24.60 27.19
C THR A 40 -12.13 25.77 27.81
N SER A 41 -11.20 26.33 27.04
CA SER A 41 -10.75 27.73 27.17
C SER A 41 -10.83 28.39 25.79
N ALA A 42 -11.40 29.59 25.76
CA ALA A 42 -11.65 30.38 24.55
C ALA A 42 -10.36 31.06 24.04
N PRO A 43 -10.30 31.44 22.75
CA PRO A 43 -9.10 32.00 22.14
C PRO A 43 -8.98 33.52 22.34
N GLU A 44 -7.75 33.96 22.56
CA GLU A 44 -7.30 35.35 22.57
C GLU A 44 -7.00 35.83 21.13
N PRO A 45 -7.37 37.06 20.74
CA PRO A 45 -7.20 37.53 19.36
C PRO A 45 -5.77 38.04 19.14
N ALA A 46 -5.00 37.33 18.33
CA ALA A 46 -3.70 37.80 17.84
C ALA A 46 -3.83 38.43 16.45
N ALA A 47 -3.25 39.63 16.37
CA ALA A 47 -3.09 40.55 15.26
C ALA A 47 -3.08 39.98 13.81
N GLU A 48 -3.75 40.71 12.92
CA GLU A 48 -3.51 40.70 11.48
C GLU A 48 -2.07 41.12 11.21
N GLU A 49 -1.22 40.15 10.87
CA GLU A 49 0.09 40.39 10.28
C GLU A 49 -0.02 40.17 8.77
N ASP A 50 0.22 41.26 8.04
CA ASP A 50 0.15 41.41 6.60
C ASP A 50 1.10 40.39 5.91
N LYS A 51 0.54 39.28 5.40
CA LYS A 51 1.30 38.27 4.67
C LYS A 51 1.63 38.80 3.28
N ALA A 52 2.84 39.34 3.15
CA ALA A 52 3.53 39.48 1.88
C ALA A 52 3.48 38.15 1.12
N VAL A 53 2.86 38.17 -0.07
CA VAL A 53 2.79 37.04 -1.00
C VAL A 53 4.21 36.71 -1.42
N ALA A 54 4.76 35.61 -0.89
CA ALA A 54 6.02 35.07 -1.36
C ALA A 54 5.90 34.72 -2.86
N PRO A 55 6.87 35.10 -3.71
CA PRO A 55 6.84 34.76 -5.12
C PRO A 55 6.82 33.24 -5.31
N PRO A 56 6.15 32.72 -6.37
CA PRO A 56 6.00 31.29 -6.60
C PRO A 56 7.38 30.63 -6.64
N ALA A 57 7.56 29.63 -5.76
CA ALA A 57 8.76 28.82 -5.71
C ALA A 57 9.04 28.27 -7.11
N LYS A 58 10.24 28.53 -7.64
CA LYS A 58 10.72 27.94 -8.89
C LYS A 58 10.51 26.43 -8.81
N GLU A 59 9.71 25.88 -9.73
CA GLU A 59 9.49 24.44 -9.85
C GLU A 59 10.85 23.75 -9.93
N SER A 60 11.16 22.92 -8.94
CA SER A 60 12.34 22.07 -8.98
C SER A 60 12.26 21.16 -10.20
N PRO A 61 13.35 20.97 -10.97
CA PRO A 61 13.34 20.12 -12.15
C PRO A 61 12.88 18.71 -11.78
N ALA A 62 12.03 18.13 -12.64
CA ALA A 62 11.47 16.80 -12.41
C ALA A 62 12.59 15.75 -12.18
N PRO A 63 12.40 14.79 -11.24
CA PRO A 63 13.38 13.76 -10.97
C PRO A 63 13.74 12.98 -12.23
N LYS A 64 15.04 12.74 -12.46
CA LYS A 64 15.50 11.96 -13.60
C LYS A 64 15.21 10.48 -13.38
N ALA A 65 14.50 9.85 -14.32
CA ALA A 65 14.23 8.43 -14.28
C ALA A 65 15.53 7.59 -14.38
N LEU A 66 15.62 6.57 -13.53
CA LEU A 66 16.67 5.56 -13.52
C LEU A 66 16.35 4.46 -14.53
N LYS A 67 17.38 3.87 -15.14
CA LYS A 67 17.19 2.61 -15.87
C LYS A 67 16.87 1.49 -14.86
N PRO A 68 16.13 0.44 -15.26
CA PRO A 68 15.86 -0.68 -14.36
C PRO A 68 17.11 -1.28 -13.71
N GLN A 69 18.23 -1.37 -14.42
CA GLN A 69 19.49 -1.88 -13.89
C GLN A 69 20.06 -0.97 -12.79
N ASP A 70 19.96 0.35 -12.97
CA ASP A 70 20.48 1.35 -12.02
C ASP A 70 19.59 1.47 -10.78
N ALA A 71 18.31 1.12 -10.91
CA ALA A 71 17.35 1.12 -9.82
C ALA A 71 17.48 -0.10 -8.89
N LEU A 72 18.25 -1.12 -9.25
CA LEU A 72 18.28 -2.40 -8.51
C LEU A 72 19.58 -2.60 -7.75
N LYS A 73 19.46 -3.18 -6.55
CA LYS A 73 20.57 -3.55 -5.67
C LYS A 73 20.51 -5.05 -5.39
N LYS A 74 21.67 -5.70 -5.26
CA LYS A 74 21.73 -7.12 -4.91
C LYS A 74 21.26 -7.33 -3.48
N THR A 75 20.70 -8.51 -3.19
CA THR A 75 20.10 -8.82 -1.88
C THR A 75 21.03 -8.58 -0.70
N ASP A 76 22.31 -8.90 -0.84
CA ASP A 76 23.37 -8.70 0.17
C ASP A 76 23.75 -7.22 0.42
N THR A 77 23.25 -6.32 -0.42
CA THR A 77 23.47 -4.86 -0.31
C THR A 77 22.23 -4.08 0.11
N LEU A 78 21.11 -4.77 0.34
CA LEU A 78 19.86 -4.15 0.80
C LEU A 78 19.98 -3.77 2.28
N THR A 79 19.36 -2.66 2.66
CA THR A 79 19.40 -2.15 4.04
C THR A 79 18.02 -2.15 4.67
N ASP A 80 17.98 -2.38 5.98
CA ASP A 80 16.78 -2.13 6.77
C ASP A 80 16.45 -0.63 6.79
N TRP A 81 15.17 -0.33 6.93
CA TRP A 81 14.70 1.04 7.05
C TRP A 81 14.57 1.44 8.51
N PRO A 82 15.34 2.43 9.01
CA PRO A 82 15.49 2.67 10.45
C PRO A 82 14.30 3.38 11.10
N TYR A 83 13.29 3.78 10.34
CA TYR A 83 12.20 4.64 10.81
C TYR A 83 10.91 3.89 11.17
N TYR A 84 10.94 2.56 11.27
CA TYR A 84 9.76 1.79 11.69
C TYR A 84 9.27 2.15 13.09
N ALA A 85 10.18 2.40 14.03
CA ALA A 85 9.82 2.81 15.38
C ALA A 85 9.09 4.17 15.37
N ASP A 86 9.62 5.13 14.61
CA ASP A 86 9.04 6.47 14.46
C ASP A 86 7.59 6.38 13.93
N LEU A 87 7.31 5.51 12.95
CA LEU A 87 5.96 5.27 12.42
C LEU A 87 4.95 4.78 13.46
N MET A 88 5.38 3.94 14.40
CA MET A 88 4.51 3.40 15.45
C MET A 88 4.21 4.44 16.54
N THR A 89 5.01 5.50 16.60
CA THR A 89 4.91 6.56 17.60
C THR A 89 4.32 7.87 17.04
N ILE A 90 3.79 7.87 15.81
CA ILE A 90 3.19 9.08 15.22
C ILE A 90 1.89 9.46 15.95
N ASP A 91 2.01 10.39 16.87
CA ASP A 91 0.91 10.94 17.66
C ASP A 91 0.39 12.28 17.11
N ASN A 92 1.21 13.02 16.37
CA ASN A 92 0.89 14.36 15.85
C ASN A 92 1.44 14.61 14.44
N ASP A 93 1.07 15.75 13.84
CA ASP A 93 1.47 16.11 12.46
C ASP A 93 2.96 16.43 12.33
N THR A 94 3.60 16.96 13.38
CA THR A 94 5.05 17.22 13.36
C THR A 94 5.85 15.92 13.29
N ALA A 95 5.45 14.90 14.06
CA ALA A 95 6.04 13.56 13.98
C ALA A 95 5.81 12.92 12.61
N LEU A 96 4.62 13.08 12.04
CA LEU A 96 4.29 12.59 10.70
C LEU A 96 5.18 13.25 9.63
N ASP A 97 5.29 14.58 9.65
CA ASP A 97 6.10 15.32 8.68
C ASP A 97 7.60 15.01 8.80
N LYS A 98 8.09 14.64 9.99
CA LYS A 98 9.45 14.13 10.18
C LYS A 98 9.65 12.83 9.40
N VAL A 99 8.71 11.89 9.48
CA VAL A 99 8.79 10.62 8.75
C VAL A 99 8.66 10.84 7.24
N ILE A 100 7.76 11.73 6.79
CA ILE A 100 7.65 12.11 5.38
C ILE A 100 8.98 12.66 4.85
N ARG A 101 9.61 13.59 5.58
CA ARG A 101 10.92 14.11 5.21
C ARG A 101 11.99 13.02 5.13
N ALA A 102 11.96 12.04 6.03
CA ALA A 102 12.88 10.91 5.98
C ALA A 102 12.68 10.06 4.71
N VAL A 103 11.43 9.83 4.30
CA VAL A 103 11.09 9.18 3.03
C VAL A 103 11.55 10.01 1.83
N ASP A 104 11.39 11.33 1.87
CA ASP A 104 11.79 12.21 0.76
C ASP A 104 13.32 12.29 0.59
N ILE A 105 14.07 12.23 1.70
CA ILE A 105 15.54 12.25 1.69
C ILE A 105 16.11 10.95 1.09
N ASP A 106 15.55 9.81 1.46
CA ASP A 106 15.98 8.51 0.95
C ASP A 106 14.77 7.63 0.59
N PRO A 107 14.11 7.92 -0.54
CA PRO A 107 12.94 7.16 -0.97
C PRO A 107 13.33 5.73 -1.36
N GLY A 108 14.62 5.48 -1.60
CA GLY A 108 15.13 4.20 -2.07
C GLY A 108 15.10 3.10 -1.02
N SER A 109 15.36 3.47 0.23
CA SER A 109 15.41 2.55 1.37
C SER A 109 14.06 2.23 1.99
N VAL A 110 12.96 2.81 1.52
CA VAL A 110 11.63 2.62 2.15
C VAL A 110 10.92 1.35 1.65
N PRO A 111 10.73 0.31 2.49
CA PRO A 111 10.04 -0.92 2.10
C PRO A 111 8.51 -0.72 2.01
N PRO A 112 7.78 -1.63 1.36
CA PRO A 112 6.31 -1.56 1.23
C PRO A 112 5.60 -1.38 2.57
N LYS A 113 6.05 -2.09 3.62
CA LYS A 113 5.47 -2.02 4.97
C LYS A 113 5.53 -0.60 5.52
N GLY A 114 6.67 0.08 5.34
CA GLY A 114 6.84 1.49 5.71
C GLY A 114 5.88 2.41 4.98
N LEU A 115 5.74 2.23 3.66
CA LEU A 115 4.82 3.01 2.83
C LEU A 115 3.35 2.81 3.24
N PHE A 116 2.94 1.58 3.57
CA PHE A 116 1.59 1.30 4.04
C PHE A 116 1.29 1.93 5.40
N TYR A 117 2.21 1.85 6.36
CA TYR A 117 2.02 2.51 7.65
C TYR A 117 1.99 4.03 7.53
N LEU A 118 2.81 4.62 6.67
CA LEU A 118 2.75 6.05 6.37
C LEU A 118 1.39 6.43 5.76
N ALA A 119 0.91 5.66 4.78
CA ALA A 119 -0.40 5.85 4.19
C ALA A 119 -1.54 5.74 5.22
N LYS A 120 -1.44 4.78 6.16
CA LYS A 120 -2.38 4.65 7.28
C LYS A 120 -2.40 5.92 8.13
N ALA A 121 -1.23 6.37 8.61
CA ALA A 121 -1.11 7.55 9.48
C ALA A 121 -1.67 8.82 8.81
N LEU A 122 -1.44 8.99 7.51
CA LEU A 122 -2.00 10.08 6.70
C LEU A 122 -3.52 9.97 6.54
N SER A 123 -4.03 8.78 6.27
CA SER A 123 -5.47 8.54 6.10
C SER A 123 -6.26 8.81 7.38
N GLU A 124 -5.71 8.45 8.55
CA GLU A 124 -6.32 8.71 9.87
C GLU A 124 -6.45 10.21 10.15
N ARG A 125 -5.60 11.02 9.52
CA ARG A 125 -5.61 12.49 9.55
C ARG A 125 -6.32 13.12 8.35
N LYS A 126 -7.02 12.33 7.55
CA LYS A 126 -7.76 12.76 6.34
C LYS A 126 -6.88 13.40 5.25
N ARG A 127 -5.56 13.23 5.29
CA ARG A 127 -4.61 13.63 4.23
C ARG A 127 -4.62 12.61 3.08
N TYR A 128 -5.78 12.43 2.46
CA TYR A 128 -6.04 11.29 1.56
C TYR A 128 -5.24 11.32 0.25
N GLU A 129 -4.87 12.48 -0.26
CA GLU A 129 -4.06 12.56 -1.48
C GLU A 129 -2.67 11.96 -1.27
N GLU A 130 -2.01 12.37 -0.19
CA GLU A 130 -0.71 11.84 0.22
C GLU A 130 -0.83 10.37 0.64
N ALA A 131 -1.90 10.02 1.38
CA ALA A 131 -2.17 8.63 1.73
C ALA A 131 -2.30 7.75 0.48
N ALA A 132 -3.01 8.21 -0.55
CA ALA A 132 -3.16 7.50 -1.82
C ALA A 132 -1.81 7.33 -2.53
N PHE A 133 -0.99 8.38 -2.59
CA PHE A 133 0.35 8.31 -3.16
C PHE A 133 1.19 7.22 -2.50
N TYR A 134 1.35 7.25 -1.17
CA TYR A 134 2.15 6.25 -0.46
C TYR A 134 1.54 4.86 -0.49
N TYR A 135 0.21 4.75 -0.45
CA TYR A 135 -0.48 3.47 -0.56
C TYR A 135 -0.22 2.78 -1.90
N TYR A 136 -0.39 3.49 -3.01
CA TYR A 136 -0.16 2.91 -4.35
C TYR A 136 1.34 2.70 -4.64
N ALA A 137 2.22 3.55 -4.12
CA ALA A 137 3.67 3.29 -4.15
C ALA A 137 4.03 2.00 -3.37
N GLY A 138 3.42 1.80 -2.19
CA GLY A 138 3.58 0.59 -1.39
C GLY A 138 3.09 -0.67 -2.12
N GLN A 139 1.94 -0.59 -2.80
CA GLN A 139 1.43 -1.70 -3.62
C GLN A 139 2.36 -2.06 -4.78
N LEU A 140 2.89 -1.06 -5.50
CA LEU A 140 3.82 -1.29 -6.59
C LEU A 140 5.07 -2.02 -6.10
N ARG A 141 5.67 -1.53 -5.01
CA ARG A 141 6.84 -2.17 -4.40
C ARG A 141 6.56 -3.58 -3.87
N ALA A 142 5.42 -3.78 -3.21
CA ALA A 142 5.00 -5.11 -2.74
C ALA A 142 4.82 -6.08 -3.92
N THR A 143 4.26 -5.62 -5.03
CA THR A 143 4.10 -6.44 -6.24
C THR A 143 5.46 -6.84 -6.83
N PHE A 144 6.46 -5.95 -6.77
CA PHE A 144 7.82 -6.30 -7.19
C PHE A 144 8.50 -7.25 -6.21
N ASP A 145 8.31 -7.08 -4.90
CA ASP A 145 8.78 -8.02 -3.89
C ASP A 145 8.24 -9.43 -4.15
N MET A 146 6.95 -9.57 -4.47
CA MET A 146 6.33 -10.84 -4.86
C MET A 146 6.98 -11.49 -6.09
N ALA A 147 7.47 -10.67 -7.02
CA ALA A 147 8.13 -11.17 -8.23
C ALA A 147 9.58 -11.61 -7.95
N ARG A 148 10.29 -10.89 -7.07
CA ARG A 148 11.71 -11.16 -6.78
C ARG A 148 11.94 -12.12 -5.61
N PHE A 149 10.94 -12.39 -4.78
CA PHE A 149 10.96 -13.36 -3.68
C PHE A 149 9.73 -14.29 -3.72
N PRO A 150 9.57 -15.12 -4.75
CA PRO A 150 8.32 -15.86 -4.98
C PRO A 150 7.98 -16.84 -3.84
N PRO A 151 6.69 -17.23 -3.68
CA PRO A 151 6.29 -18.30 -2.76
C PRO A 151 7.08 -19.59 -2.99
N TYR A 152 7.30 -20.36 -1.93
CA TYR A 152 8.10 -21.58 -1.97
C TYR A 152 7.42 -22.73 -1.21
N ALA A 153 7.73 -23.95 -1.61
CA ALA A 153 7.43 -25.14 -0.83
C ALA A 153 8.67 -25.48 0.02
N PRO A 154 8.53 -25.70 1.34
CA PRO A 154 9.63 -26.26 2.12
C PRO A 154 9.97 -27.65 1.57
N SER A 155 11.26 -27.96 1.42
CA SER A 155 11.68 -29.33 1.05
C SER A 155 11.21 -30.32 2.11
N GLU A 156 10.87 -31.56 1.72
CA GLU A 156 10.38 -32.62 2.64
C GLU A 156 11.29 -32.84 3.87
N THR A 157 12.58 -32.51 3.77
CA THR A 157 13.56 -32.54 4.86
C THR A 157 13.32 -31.53 5.98
N ALA A 158 12.58 -30.44 5.75
CA ALA A 158 12.28 -29.42 6.77
C ALA A 158 11.07 -29.77 7.65
N VAL A 159 10.28 -30.80 7.30
CA VAL A 159 9.11 -31.28 8.08
C VAL A 159 9.52 -32.39 9.08
N LYS A 160 10.81 -32.55 9.37
CA LYS A 160 11.30 -33.42 10.45
C LYS A 160 11.64 -32.61 11.70
N LEU A 161 10.66 -31.95 12.31
CA LEU A 161 10.75 -31.63 13.74
C LEU A 161 9.39 -31.26 14.35
N ASP A 162 8.52 -32.26 14.54
CA ASP A 162 7.95 -32.45 15.87
C ASP A 162 7.39 -33.86 16.03
N ARG A 163 8.03 -34.61 16.93
CA ARG A 163 7.58 -35.83 17.63
C ARG A 163 6.42 -36.64 17.01
N ARG A 164 6.75 -37.70 16.27
CA ARG A 164 5.93 -38.92 16.23
C ARG A 164 6.74 -40.09 16.78
N THR A 165 6.25 -40.69 17.85
CA THR A 165 6.71 -41.98 18.38
C THR A 165 6.39 -43.09 17.36
N GLU A 166 7.25 -44.10 17.30
CA GLU A 166 7.27 -45.19 16.31
C GLU A 166 5.97 -46.00 16.19
N ASP A 167 5.02 -45.84 17.12
CA ASP A 167 3.73 -46.53 17.12
C ASP A 167 2.65 -45.91 16.19
N GLN A 168 2.92 -44.77 15.53
CA GLN A 168 1.96 -44.10 14.64
C GLN A 168 2.22 -44.32 13.13
N ILE A 169 2.76 -45.48 12.75
CA ILE A 169 2.92 -45.87 11.33
C ILE A 169 1.58 -46.45 10.81
N GLY A 170 0.54 -45.62 10.83
CA GLY A 170 -0.67 -45.82 10.04
C GLY A 170 -0.60 -44.87 8.85
N SER A 171 -0.63 -45.42 7.64
CA SER A 171 -0.79 -44.74 6.34
C SER A 171 -0.60 -43.22 6.37
N VAL A 172 0.65 -42.75 6.22
CA VAL A 172 0.95 -41.32 6.10
C VAL A 172 0.17 -40.77 4.90
N PRO A 173 -0.81 -39.86 5.10
CA PRO A 173 -1.41 -39.15 3.99
C PRO A 173 -0.27 -38.43 3.27
N LYS A 174 -0.20 -38.54 1.94
CA LYS A 174 0.70 -37.73 1.12
C LYS A 174 0.52 -36.29 1.57
N ALA A 175 1.55 -35.69 2.17
CA ALA A 175 1.45 -34.33 2.66
C ALA A 175 1.16 -33.45 1.45
N ASP A 176 -0.04 -32.87 1.39
CA ASP A 176 -0.33 -31.81 0.44
C ASP A 176 0.77 -30.76 0.60
N THR A 177 1.49 -30.48 -0.49
CA THR A 177 2.64 -29.57 -0.46
C THR A 177 2.16 -28.21 0.01
N VAL A 178 2.45 -27.85 1.26
CA VAL A 178 2.09 -26.55 1.82
C VAL A 178 2.95 -25.48 1.15
N ILE A 179 2.36 -24.66 0.29
CA ILE A 179 3.02 -23.50 -0.29
C ILE A 179 3.02 -22.38 0.75
N ILE A 180 4.20 -21.92 1.15
CA ILE A 180 4.36 -20.79 2.06
C ILE A 180 4.42 -19.52 1.22
N ASN A 181 3.48 -18.59 1.48
CA ASN A 181 3.47 -17.26 0.87
C ASN A 181 4.05 -16.22 1.84
N PRO A 182 5.32 -15.80 1.66
CA PRO A 182 5.95 -14.83 2.57
C PRO A 182 5.30 -13.44 2.53
N HIS A 183 4.48 -13.15 1.50
CA HIS A 183 3.84 -11.84 1.30
C HIS A 183 2.41 -11.77 1.86
N GLU A 184 1.93 -12.80 2.53
CA GLU A 184 0.59 -12.79 3.13
C GLU A 184 0.42 -11.64 4.16
N PRO A 185 1.37 -11.40 5.09
CA PRO A 185 1.24 -10.31 6.06
C PRO A 185 1.15 -8.93 5.40
N ILE A 186 1.95 -8.68 4.35
CA ILE A 186 1.94 -7.39 3.65
C ILE A 186 0.64 -7.17 2.86
N SER A 187 0.07 -8.26 2.32
CA SER A 187 -1.21 -8.24 1.60
C SER A 187 -2.37 -7.93 2.55
N ILE A 188 -2.39 -8.56 3.74
CA ILE A 188 -3.38 -8.29 4.79
C ILE A 188 -3.28 -6.83 5.25
N LEU A 189 -2.06 -6.32 5.46
CA LEU A 189 -1.84 -4.93 5.84
C LEU A 189 -2.42 -3.96 4.80
N ALA A 190 -2.09 -4.16 3.52
CA ALA A 190 -2.61 -3.33 2.43
C ALA A 190 -4.15 -3.33 2.39
N LEU A 191 -4.78 -4.50 2.53
CA LEU A 191 -6.24 -4.64 2.56
C LEU A 191 -6.88 -3.88 3.73
N SER A 192 -6.28 -3.95 4.91
CA SER A 192 -6.80 -3.29 6.12
C SER A 192 -6.81 -1.76 6.04
N ILE A 193 -5.88 -1.18 5.26
CA ILE A 193 -5.70 0.28 5.13
C ILE A 193 -6.40 0.82 3.87
N GLY A 194 -6.51 -0.01 2.83
CA GLY A 194 -6.86 0.44 1.48
C GLY A 194 -8.28 0.97 1.30
N SER A 195 -9.26 0.50 2.08
CA SER A 195 -10.68 0.83 1.89
C SER A 195 -11.00 2.34 1.86
N PRO A 196 -10.66 3.14 2.91
CA PRO A 196 -10.94 4.57 2.89
C PRO A 196 -10.15 5.33 1.82
N ILE A 197 -8.90 4.94 1.56
CA ILE A 197 -8.03 5.55 0.55
C ILE A 197 -8.57 5.30 -0.86
N ALA A 198 -8.89 4.04 -1.17
CA ALA A 198 -9.44 3.64 -2.45
C ALA A 198 -10.79 4.30 -2.69
N ARG A 199 -11.67 4.38 -1.68
CA ARG A 199 -12.94 5.13 -1.80
C ARG A 199 -12.69 6.58 -2.18
N TRP A 200 -11.75 7.26 -1.52
CA TRP A 200 -11.42 8.66 -1.83
C TRP A 200 -10.82 8.83 -3.23
N ALA A 201 -9.92 7.92 -3.65
CA ALA A 201 -9.27 7.98 -4.95
C ALA A 201 -10.25 7.67 -6.09
N MET A 202 -11.08 6.63 -5.94
CA MET A 202 -12.06 6.22 -6.95
C MET A 202 -13.28 7.15 -7.05
N ALA A 203 -13.47 8.03 -6.07
CA ALA A 203 -14.50 9.07 -6.13
C ALA A 203 -14.21 10.13 -7.21
N ASP A 204 -13.06 10.08 -7.88
CA ASP A 204 -12.72 10.97 -8.99
C ASP A 204 -11.63 10.31 -9.86
N ALA A 205 -11.97 9.95 -11.11
CA ALA A 205 -11.03 9.27 -12.00
C ALA A 205 -9.80 10.13 -12.33
N ALA A 206 -9.98 11.45 -12.52
CA ALA A 206 -8.88 12.36 -12.83
C ALA A 206 -7.90 12.47 -11.65
N ARG A 207 -8.42 12.45 -10.43
CA ARG A 207 -7.62 12.38 -9.20
C ARG A 207 -6.83 11.08 -9.10
N LEU A 208 -7.46 9.93 -9.36
CA LEU A 208 -6.74 8.65 -9.37
C LEU A 208 -5.62 8.67 -10.42
N ASP A 209 -5.90 9.13 -11.64
CA ASP A 209 -4.89 9.25 -12.70
C ASP A 209 -3.72 10.16 -12.27
N ALA A 210 -4.01 11.30 -11.64
CA ALA A 210 -2.98 12.21 -11.13
C ALA A 210 -2.10 11.56 -10.05
N VAL A 211 -2.70 10.83 -9.10
CA VAL A 211 -1.93 10.09 -8.07
C VAL A 211 -1.06 9.01 -8.72
N MET A 212 -1.59 8.26 -9.69
CA MET A 212 -0.84 7.21 -10.36
C MET A 212 0.31 7.74 -11.20
N GLU A 213 0.16 8.91 -11.81
CA GLU A 213 1.25 9.58 -12.51
C GLU A 213 2.35 10.02 -11.54
N LYS A 214 1.98 10.57 -10.37
CA LYS A 214 2.95 10.87 -9.30
C LYS A 214 3.71 9.62 -8.85
N VAL A 215 3.01 8.51 -8.63
CA VAL A 215 3.62 7.22 -8.26
C VAL A 215 4.56 6.72 -9.36
N ARG A 216 4.17 6.83 -10.63
CA ARG A 216 5.00 6.43 -11.78
C ARG A 216 6.30 7.22 -11.87
N LEU A 217 6.22 8.54 -11.73
CA LEU A 217 7.39 9.42 -11.77
C LEU A 217 8.32 9.17 -10.59
N TRP A 218 7.75 9.05 -9.39
CA TRP A 218 8.51 8.74 -8.18
C TRP A 218 9.22 7.39 -8.29
N ASP A 219 8.50 6.32 -8.65
CA ASP A 219 9.06 4.99 -8.79
C ASP A 219 10.14 4.92 -9.88
N ALA A 220 9.95 5.61 -11.01
CA ALA A 220 10.94 5.66 -12.07
C ALA A 220 12.26 6.30 -11.61
N ALA A 221 12.23 7.24 -10.66
CA ALA A 221 13.40 7.94 -10.15
C ALA A 221 14.01 7.31 -8.88
N THR A 222 13.37 6.30 -8.31
CA THR A 222 13.72 5.79 -6.99
C THR A 222 14.34 4.39 -7.07
N PRO A 223 15.49 4.13 -6.40
CA PRO A 223 16.08 2.79 -6.36
C PRO A 223 15.31 1.86 -5.40
N TYR A 224 15.47 0.56 -5.59
CA TYR A 224 14.94 -0.50 -4.73
C TYR A 224 16.05 -1.00 -3.80
N ALA A 225 16.45 -0.15 -2.84
CA ALA A 225 17.59 -0.36 -1.95
C ALA A 225 17.21 -0.87 -0.55
N TYR A 226 15.97 -1.33 -0.37
CA TYR A 226 15.43 -1.77 0.91
C TYR A 226 15.41 -3.30 1.04
N LEU A 227 15.62 -3.78 2.26
CA LEU A 227 15.29 -5.14 2.66
C LEU A 227 13.82 -5.19 3.12
N PRO A 228 12.98 -6.08 2.55
CA PRO A 228 11.66 -6.31 3.10
C PRO A 228 11.72 -6.85 4.54
N ASP A 229 10.95 -6.25 5.45
CA ASP A 229 10.89 -6.60 6.88
C ASP A 229 9.86 -7.73 7.16
N TYR A 230 10.02 -8.85 6.46
CA TYR A 230 9.26 -10.09 6.65
C TYR A 230 10.07 -11.27 6.11
N ASP A 231 9.79 -12.49 6.59
CA ASP A 231 10.55 -13.68 6.22
C ASP A 231 10.46 -13.94 4.72
N LEU A 232 11.58 -13.82 4.01
CA LEU A 232 11.65 -13.97 2.56
C LEU A 232 11.99 -15.40 2.16
N SER A 233 11.52 -15.77 0.98
CA SER A 233 11.98 -16.97 0.28
C SER A 233 13.34 -16.74 -0.40
N HIS A 234 13.81 -17.74 -1.13
CA HIS A 234 14.94 -17.56 -2.03
C HIS A 234 14.63 -16.52 -3.11
N ALA A 235 15.52 -15.55 -3.24
CA ALA A 235 15.44 -14.56 -4.30
C ALA A 235 15.47 -15.21 -5.68
N ALA A 236 14.67 -14.69 -6.61
CA ALA A 236 14.84 -14.95 -8.03
C ALA A 236 16.26 -14.53 -8.46
N PRO A 237 16.86 -15.16 -9.49
CA PRO A 237 18.19 -14.78 -9.97
C PRO A 237 18.28 -13.29 -10.31
N PHE A 238 19.31 -12.61 -9.82
CA PHE A 238 19.43 -11.15 -9.91
C PHE A 238 19.43 -10.63 -11.37
N ASP A 239 19.96 -11.40 -12.31
CA ASP A 239 19.94 -11.08 -13.75
C ASP A 239 18.51 -10.98 -14.32
N LYS A 240 17.52 -11.59 -13.66
CA LYS A 240 16.10 -11.50 -14.04
C LYS A 240 15.40 -10.27 -13.46
N TRP A 241 15.94 -9.65 -12.41
CA TRP A 241 15.26 -8.56 -11.70
C TRP A 241 14.92 -7.35 -12.59
N PRO A 242 15.77 -6.89 -13.53
CA PRO A 242 15.41 -5.78 -14.43
C PRO A 242 14.16 -6.08 -15.28
N SER A 243 14.05 -7.31 -15.78
CA SER A 243 12.89 -7.75 -16.57
C SER A 243 11.65 -7.91 -15.70
N LEU A 244 11.80 -8.46 -14.50
CA LEU A 244 10.72 -8.55 -13.51
C LEU A 244 10.20 -7.17 -13.13
N LEU A 245 11.08 -6.21 -12.85
CA LEU A 245 10.70 -4.83 -12.52
C LEU A 245 9.93 -4.16 -13.66
N THR A 246 10.43 -4.30 -14.90
CA THR A 246 9.77 -3.76 -16.10
C THR A 246 8.37 -4.35 -16.28
N LYS A 247 8.24 -5.68 -16.14
CA LYS A 247 6.96 -6.38 -16.23
C LYS A 247 6.00 -5.92 -15.12
N THR A 248 6.45 -5.88 -13.86
CA THR A 248 5.66 -5.45 -12.71
C THR A 248 5.11 -4.03 -12.90
N ARG A 249 5.95 -3.08 -13.32
CA ARG A 249 5.53 -1.70 -13.62
C ARG A 249 4.42 -1.68 -14.67
N ASN A 250 4.64 -2.35 -15.80
CA ASN A 250 3.69 -2.38 -16.91
C ASN A 250 2.35 -2.98 -16.50
N ASP A 251 2.37 -4.14 -15.83
CA ASP A 251 1.17 -4.84 -15.39
C ASP A 251 0.39 -4.02 -14.36
N TYR A 252 1.11 -3.42 -13.39
CA TYR A 252 0.52 -2.61 -12.32
C TYR A 252 -0.19 -1.37 -12.87
N PHE A 253 0.51 -0.52 -13.64
CA PHE A 253 -0.08 0.71 -14.19
C PHE A 253 -1.15 0.42 -15.25
N THR A 254 -1.07 -0.71 -15.97
CA THR A 254 -2.14 -1.11 -16.89
C THR A 254 -3.40 -1.48 -16.12
N ARG A 255 -3.28 -2.28 -15.05
CA ARG A 255 -4.42 -2.68 -14.21
C ARG A 255 -5.10 -1.48 -13.57
N VAL A 256 -4.35 -0.56 -12.97
CA VAL A 256 -4.95 0.62 -12.31
C VAL A 256 -5.67 1.53 -13.33
N ARG A 257 -5.11 1.74 -14.52
CA ARG A 257 -5.78 2.49 -15.59
C ARG A 257 -7.08 1.81 -16.06
N GLN A 258 -7.11 0.48 -16.12
CA GLN A 258 -8.35 -0.25 -16.46
C GLN A 258 -9.43 -0.01 -15.41
N ILE A 259 -9.08 0.03 -14.12
CA ILE A 259 -10.01 0.36 -13.04
C ILE A 259 -10.51 1.80 -13.16
N ALA A 260 -9.62 2.78 -13.37
CA ALA A 260 -9.98 4.19 -13.55
C ALA A 260 -10.97 4.39 -14.72
N ARG A 261 -10.73 3.70 -15.84
CA ARG A 261 -11.64 3.70 -17.00
C ARG A 261 -13.00 3.08 -16.68
N GLY A 262 -13.01 1.94 -15.99
CA GLY A 262 -14.25 1.28 -15.54
C GLY A 262 -15.11 2.18 -14.66
N LEU A 263 -14.49 2.94 -13.75
CA LEU A 263 -15.19 3.90 -12.88
C LEU A 263 -15.84 5.04 -13.67
N THR A 264 -15.16 5.53 -14.71
CA THR A 264 -15.68 6.60 -15.57
C THR A 264 -16.90 6.14 -16.37
N ALA A 265 -16.91 4.88 -16.82
CA ALA A 265 -18.00 4.30 -17.60
C ALA A 265 -19.29 4.07 -16.80
N ILE A 266 -19.21 3.94 -15.47
CA ILE A 266 -20.37 3.66 -14.60
C ILE A 266 -21.06 4.94 -14.11
N ARG A 267 -20.42 6.12 -14.22
CA ARG A 267 -21.05 7.37 -13.81
C ARG A 267 -22.27 7.65 -14.71
N PRO A 268 -23.48 7.76 -14.16
CA PRO A 268 -24.64 8.12 -14.95
C PRO A 268 -24.37 9.49 -15.59
N VAL A 269 -24.51 9.56 -16.92
CA VAL A 269 -24.57 10.83 -17.64
C VAL A 269 -25.70 11.63 -16.99
N GLU A 270 -25.38 12.75 -16.33
CA GLU A 270 -26.42 13.61 -15.80
C GLU A 270 -27.39 13.92 -16.95
N PRO A 271 -28.71 13.74 -16.75
CA PRO A 271 -29.67 14.04 -17.80
C PRO A 271 -29.47 15.50 -18.20
N SER A 272 -29.16 15.74 -19.47
CA SER A 272 -28.98 17.08 -20.03
C SER A 272 -30.09 18.00 -19.51
N PRO A 273 -29.78 19.23 -19.05
CA PRO A 273 -30.80 20.14 -18.57
C PRO A 273 -31.86 20.26 -19.64
N SER A 274 -33.08 19.80 -19.34
CA SER A 274 -34.19 19.90 -20.26
C SER A 274 -34.41 21.38 -20.51
N PHE A 275 -34.07 21.85 -21.71
CA PHE A 275 -34.46 23.17 -22.15
C PHE A 275 -35.98 23.20 -22.17
N SER A 276 -36.58 23.73 -21.11
CA SER A 276 -37.97 24.19 -21.13
C SER A 276 -38.02 25.29 -22.18
N ARG A 277 -38.52 24.95 -23.38
CA ARG A 277 -38.91 25.97 -24.34
C ARG A 277 -40.14 26.71 -23.77
N PRO A 278 -40.17 28.05 -23.86
CA PRO A 278 -41.34 28.84 -23.53
C PRO A 278 -42.51 28.56 -24.48
#